data_AF-A8N604-F1
#
_entry.id   AF-A8N604-F1
#
_cell.length_a   1.000
_cell.length_b   1.000
_cell.length_c   1.000
_cell.angle_alpha   90.00
_cell.angle_beta   90.00
_cell.angle_gamma   90.00
#
_symmetry.space_group_name_H-M   'P 1'
#
loop_
_entity.id
_entity.type
_entity.pdbx_description
1 polymer ?
#
loop_
_entity_poly.entity_id
_entity_poly.type
_entity_poly.pdbx_seq_one_letter_code
_entity_poly.pdbx_strand_id
1 'polypeptide(L)'
;MLPPQSYIAWKVCLTILHAVAASSTFLRLWVRFQTRKMWWDDYVAGFTLLLDIAYAIMLWFRFHVPNPTREQELDTIGISWVHSLLYFTIVWSSRVSLSLAIARIFNPGTRVRQWLLALTGSFVAAYVTVCLLTGLTCASGADWPKFQFDYRWCKTGLGGYYISGLVSICFDFIADILLVVCPLILLWRVNLPTIERSLVLVAFSASIFTALAAVVFCIFWYGTFDVGPDRRILMAGAAHIQAAVSLIVCNFLVNIMYVWRCCCRSRRAANQQPSPSAEEEGSSTVPRIQTLELPERGPEFHCTFTPISDHSFNTNSQARTFTPITTHDFLTTRPLTLTSTFESLVRRVGIENTPFRIRKHSIECIRSVP
;
A
#
# COMPACT_ATOMS: atom_id res chain seq x y z
N MET A 1 -0.61 -19.32 -31.03
CA MET A 1 -1.83 -19.79 -30.35
C MET A 1 -1.42 -20.51 -29.07
N LEU A 2 -2.03 -20.18 -27.92
CA LEU A 2 -1.77 -20.87 -26.65
C LEU A 2 -2.51 -22.22 -26.62
N PRO A 3 -1.98 -23.24 -25.94
CA PRO A 3 -2.68 -24.49 -25.74
C PRO A 3 -3.96 -24.27 -24.90
N PRO A 4 -4.96 -25.17 -25.04
CA PRO A 4 -6.20 -25.10 -24.27
C PRO A 4 -5.90 -25.02 -22.77
N GLN A 5 -6.57 -24.10 -22.09
CA GLN A 5 -6.34 -23.81 -20.68
C GLN A 5 -7.21 -24.69 -19.78
N SER A 6 -6.63 -25.23 -18.70
CA SER A 6 -7.40 -25.97 -17.70
C SER A 6 -8.17 -25.02 -16.78
N TYR A 7 -9.49 -25.00 -16.92
CA TYR A 7 -10.39 -24.19 -16.09
C TYR A 7 -10.26 -24.53 -14.59
N ILE A 8 -10.09 -25.81 -14.27
CA ILE A 8 -9.95 -26.28 -12.88
C ILE A 8 -8.65 -25.75 -12.27
N ALA A 9 -7.54 -25.78 -13.03
CA ALA A 9 -6.26 -25.26 -12.57
C ALA A 9 -6.34 -23.75 -12.26
N TRP A 10 -6.90 -22.96 -13.19
CA TRP A 10 -7.10 -21.52 -12.98
C TRP A 10 -7.95 -21.24 -11.74
N LYS A 11 -9.07 -21.93 -11.58
CA LYS A 11 -9.95 -21.78 -10.43
C LYS A 11 -9.24 -22.06 -9.11
N VAL A 12 -8.49 -23.17 -9.02
CA VAL A 12 -7.74 -23.54 -7.81
C VAL A 12 -6.64 -22.52 -7.51
N CYS A 13 -5.82 -22.17 -8.49
CA CYS A 13 -4.74 -21.20 -8.32
C CYS A 13 -5.24 -19.83 -7.86
N LEU A 14 -6.29 -19.31 -8.50
CA LEU A 14 -6.88 -18.02 -8.14
C LEU A 14 -7.52 -18.05 -6.75
N THR A 15 -8.17 -19.16 -6.38
CA THR A 15 -8.74 -19.32 -5.03
C THR A 15 -7.65 -19.30 -3.96
N ILE A 16 -6.55 -20.02 -4.18
CA ILE A 16 -5.40 -20.01 -3.26
C ILE A 16 -4.84 -18.59 -3.14
N LEU A 17 -4.72 -17.87 -4.26
CA LEU A 17 -4.19 -16.51 -4.27
C LEU A 17 -5.07 -15.54 -3.47
N HIS A 18 -6.40 -15.60 -3.64
CA HIS A 18 -7.35 -14.83 -2.83
C HIS A 18 -7.32 -15.24 -1.36
N ALA A 19 -7.19 -16.53 -1.05
CA ALA A 19 -7.07 -17.00 0.33
C ALA A 19 -5.80 -16.45 1.02
N VAL A 20 -4.68 -16.37 0.31
CA VAL A 20 -3.44 -15.76 0.80
C VAL A 20 -3.63 -14.26 1.01
N ALA A 21 -4.25 -13.56 0.04
CA ALA A 21 -4.56 -12.14 0.14
C ALA A 21 -5.46 -11.84 1.35
N ALA A 22 -6.55 -12.58 1.50
CA ALA A 22 -7.48 -12.47 2.62
C ALA A 22 -6.78 -12.74 3.96
N SER A 23 -6.04 -13.85 4.08
CA SER A 23 -5.29 -14.20 5.29
C SER A 23 -4.30 -13.11 5.67
N SER A 24 -3.58 -12.55 4.70
CA SER A 24 -2.62 -11.46 4.94
C SER A 24 -3.30 -10.19 5.49
N THR A 25 -4.53 -9.91 5.03
CA THR A 25 -5.33 -8.77 5.49
C THR A 25 -5.88 -9.02 6.89
N PHE A 26 -6.40 -10.22 7.16
CA PHE A 26 -6.85 -10.61 8.49
C PHE A 26 -5.73 -10.52 9.53
N LEU A 27 -4.53 -11.01 9.21
CA LEU A 27 -3.36 -10.94 10.09
C LEU A 27 -3.00 -9.48 10.42
N ARG A 28 -2.99 -8.61 9.42
CA ARG A 28 -2.80 -7.16 9.59
C ARG A 28 -3.85 -6.56 10.53
N LEU A 29 -5.14 -6.81 10.28
CA LEU A 29 -6.24 -6.28 11.08
C LEU A 29 -6.18 -6.79 12.52
N TRP A 30 -5.91 -8.09 12.70
CA TRP A 30 -5.77 -8.72 14.01
C TRP A 30 -4.65 -8.09 14.84
N VAL A 31 -3.44 -7.96 14.28
CA VAL A 31 -2.30 -7.32 14.96
C VAL A 31 -2.61 -5.87 15.34
N ARG A 32 -3.30 -5.13 14.47
CA ARG A 32 -3.67 -3.73 14.71
C ARG A 32 -4.77 -3.58 15.73
N PHE A 33 -5.73 -4.49 15.73
CA PHE A 33 -6.78 -4.58 16.72
C PHE A 33 -6.20 -4.88 18.11
N GLN A 34 -5.30 -5.85 18.21
CA GLN A 34 -4.62 -6.16 19.48
C GLN A 34 -3.82 -4.97 20.03
N THR A 35 -3.17 -4.20 19.15
CA THR A 35 -2.40 -3.02 19.56
C THR A 35 -3.25 -1.77 19.83
N ARG A 36 -4.59 -1.85 19.68
CA ARG A 36 -5.56 -0.74 19.86
C ARG A 36 -5.20 0.54 19.10
N LYS A 37 -4.52 0.41 17.95
CA LYS A 37 -4.06 1.55 17.13
C LYS A 37 -4.67 1.48 15.73
N MET A 38 -6.00 1.40 15.66
CA MET A 38 -6.75 1.41 14.40
C MET A 38 -6.70 2.80 13.77
N TRP A 39 -6.34 2.88 12.49
CA TRP A 39 -6.31 4.10 11.70
C TRP A 39 -7.21 3.96 10.46
N TRP A 40 -7.50 5.07 9.76
CA TRP A 40 -8.27 5.09 8.50
C TRP A 40 -7.82 4.05 7.47
N ASP A 41 -6.51 3.86 7.38
CA ASP A 41 -5.87 2.81 6.59
C ASP A 41 -6.39 1.39 6.87
N ASP A 42 -6.56 1.04 8.15
CA ASP A 42 -7.01 -0.28 8.59
C ASP A 42 -8.50 -0.51 8.22
N TYR A 43 -9.33 0.54 8.25
CA TYR A 43 -10.73 0.47 7.81
C TYR A 43 -10.84 0.26 6.29
N VAL A 44 -10.02 0.97 5.51
CA VAL A 44 -9.99 0.79 4.05
C VAL A 44 -9.52 -0.62 3.69
N ALA A 45 -8.51 -1.15 4.39
CA ALA A 45 -8.06 -2.53 4.19
C ALA A 45 -9.14 -3.56 4.54
N GLY A 46 -9.88 -3.37 5.64
CA GLY A 46 -11.01 -4.23 6.00
C GLY A 46 -12.17 -4.16 5.00
N PHE A 47 -12.49 -2.98 4.49
CA PHE A 47 -13.45 -2.82 3.40
C PHE A 47 -12.99 -3.55 2.13
N THR A 48 -11.71 -3.41 1.77
CA THR A 48 -11.12 -4.10 0.62
C THR A 48 -11.19 -5.61 0.75
N LEU A 49 -10.97 -6.15 1.96
CA LEU A 49 -11.10 -7.59 2.24
C LEU A 49 -12.53 -8.10 2.00
N LEU A 50 -13.55 -7.36 2.42
CA LEU A 50 -14.95 -7.74 2.19
C LEU A 50 -15.25 -7.79 0.69
N LEU A 51 -14.76 -6.80 -0.07
CA LEU A 51 -14.90 -6.79 -1.53
C LEU A 51 -14.12 -7.94 -2.18
N ASP A 52 -12.91 -8.25 -1.71
CA ASP A 52 -12.11 -9.36 -2.23
C ASP A 52 -12.78 -10.71 -2.01
N ILE A 53 -13.41 -10.94 -0.85
CA ILE A 53 -14.21 -12.14 -0.58
C ILE A 53 -15.41 -12.21 -1.55
N ALA A 54 -16.15 -11.11 -1.74
CA ALA A 54 -17.24 -11.06 -2.70
C ALA A 54 -16.75 -11.34 -4.14
N TYR A 55 -15.60 -10.79 -4.50
CA TYR A 55 -14.98 -10.97 -5.81
C TYR A 55 -14.49 -12.43 -6.02
N ALA A 56 -13.95 -13.06 -4.99
CA ALA A 56 -13.61 -14.48 -4.99
C ALA A 56 -14.88 -15.35 -5.09
N ILE A 57 -15.98 -15.02 -4.42
CA ILE A 57 -17.25 -15.74 -4.58
C ILE A 57 -17.76 -15.64 -6.04
N MET A 58 -17.66 -14.46 -6.65
CA MET A 58 -18.02 -14.27 -8.07
C MET A 58 -17.16 -15.10 -9.02
N LEU A 59 -15.87 -15.31 -8.71
CA LEU A 59 -15.01 -16.26 -9.42
C LEU A 59 -15.62 -17.67 -9.41
N TRP A 60 -16.08 -18.15 -8.26
CA TRP A 60 -16.66 -19.49 -8.15
C TRP A 60 -17.93 -19.68 -8.99
N PHE A 61 -18.79 -18.67 -9.04
CA PHE A 61 -19.98 -18.66 -9.88
C PHE A 61 -19.64 -18.61 -11.37
N ARG A 62 -18.69 -17.76 -11.77
CA ARG A 62 -18.32 -17.59 -13.18
C ARG A 62 -17.65 -18.84 -13.78
N PHE A 63 -16.93 -19.60 -12.97
CA PHE A 63 -16.26 -20.84 -13.38
C PHE A 63 -17.14 -22.09 -13.16
N HIS A 64 -18.42 -21.94 -12.80
CA HIS A 64 -19.35 -23.06 -12.80
C HIS A 64 -19.69 -23.41 -14.25
N VAL A 65 -19.54 -24.69 -14.63
CA VAL A 65 -19.69 -25.16 -16.01
C VAL A 65 -21.10 -24.82 -16.49
N PRO A 66 -21.27 -23.99 -17.54
CA PRO A 66 -22.59 -23.65 -18.01
C PRO A 66 -23.26 -24.87 -18.65
N ASN A 67 -24.45 -25.22 -18.17
CA ASN A 67 -25.38 -26.04 -18.93
C ASN A 67 -25.77 -25.24 -20.19
N PRO A 68 -25.70 -25.82 -21.40
CA PRO A 68 -25.80 -25.09 -22.68
C PRO A 68 -27.20 -24.56 -23.03
N THR A 69 -28.15 -24.49 -22.10
CA THR A 69 -29.54 -24.09 -22.37
C THR A 69 -29.76 -22.59 -22.16
N ARG A 70 -29.77 -21.84 -23.28
CA ARG A 70 -30.48 -20.60 -23.68
C ARG A 70 -30.89 -19.47 -22.70
N GLU A 71 -30.97 -19.67 -21.39
CA GLU A 71 -31.25 -18.60 -20.40
C GLU A 71 -30.01 -17.76 -20.03
N GLN A 72 -28.91 -17.94 -20.76
CA GLN A 72 -27.57 -17.47 -20.42
C GLN A 72 -27.29 -16.00 -20.80
N GLU A 73 -28.14 -15.32 -21.57
CA GLU A 73 -27.80 -13.98 -22.09
C GLU A 73 -28.15 -12.81 -21.16
N LEU A 74 -29.22 -12.88 -20.36
CA LEU A 74 -29.65 -11.75 -19.52
C LEU A 74 -28.94 -11.66 -18.17
N ASP A 75 -28.57 -12.79 -17.56
CA ASP A 75 -27.92 -12.81 -16.24
C ASP A 75 -26.40 -12.52 -16.31
N THR A 76 -25.80 -12.71 -17.49
CA THR A 76 -24.35 -12.56 -17.70
C THR A 76 -23.87 -11.09 -17.71
N ILE A 77 -24.77 -10.15 -18.04
CA ILE A 77 -24.41 -8.74 -18.22
C ILE A 77 -24.23 -8.04 -16.87
N GLY A 78 -25.22 -8.15 -15.96
CA GLY A 78 -25.16 -7.53 -14.63
C GLY A 78 -23.98 -8.05 -13.81
N ILE A 79 -23.74 -9.37 -13.86
CA ILE A 79 -22.62 -10.04 -13.19
C ILE A 79 -21.27 -9.49 -13.66
N SER A 80 -21.11 -9.22 -14.95
CA SER A 80 -19.84 -8.73 -15.50
C SER A 80 -19.54 -7.28 -15.09
N TRP A 81 -20.56 -6.45 -14.91
CA TRP A 81 -20.39 -5.08 -14.41
C TRP A 81 -20.02 -5.05 -12.93
N VAL A 82 -20.75 -5.80 -12.09
CA VAL A 82 -20.43 -5.93 -10.66
C VAL A 82 -19.01 -6.47 -10.50
N HIS A 83 -18.62 -7.48 -11.29
CA HIS A 83 -17.26 -8.01 -11.30
C HIS A 83 -16.22 -6.94 -11.64
N SER A 84 -16.45 -6.13 -12.66
CA SER A 84 -15.55 -5.03 -13.04
C SER A 84 -15.43 -3.97 -11.95
N LEU A 85 -16.56 -3.57 -11.35
CA LEU A 85 -16.57 -2.61 -10.24
C LEU A 85 -15.84 -3.15 -9.01
N LEU A 86 -16.07 -4.41 -8.64
CA LEU A 86 -15.37 -5.05 -7.53
C LEU A 86 -13.85 -5.03 -7.78
N TYR A 87 -13.42 -5.46 -8.96
CA TYR A 87 -12.01 -5.40 -9.37
C TYR A 87 -11.41 -3.99 -9.22
N PHE A 88 -12.03 -2.98 -9.83
CA PHE A 88 -11.52 -1.61 -9.77
C PHE A 88 -11.49 -1.09 -8.33
N THR A 89 -12.56 -1.33 -7.57
CA THR A 89 -12.65 -0.88 -6.19
C THR A 89 -11.55 -1.53 -5.36
N ILE A 90 -11.28 -2.83 -5.50
CA ILE A 90 -10.22 -3.54 -4.77
C ILE A 90 -8.83 -2.97 -5.09
N VAL A 91 -8.53 -2.75 -6.37
CA VAL A 91 -7.22 -2.22 -6.79
C VAL A 91 -7.02 -0.79 -6.26
N TRP A 92 -8.00 0.09 -6.45
CA TRP A 92 -7.91 1.48 -6.03
C TRP A 92 -7.93 1.63 -4.50
N SER A 93 -8.76 0.85 -3.78
CA SER A 93 -8.78 0.87 -2.31
C SER A 93 -7.48 0.33 -1.72
N SER A 94 -6.85 -0.68 -2.35
CA SER A 94 -5.52 -1.18 -1.98
C SER A 94 -4.45 -0.10 -2.11
N ARG A 95 -4.47 0.69 -3.20
CA ARG A 95 -3.54 1.81 -3.38
C ARG A 95 -3.78 2.95 -2.39
N VAL A 96 -5.04 3.27 -2.10
CA VAL A 96 -5.43 4.25 -1.08
C VAL A 96 -4.92 3.81 0.30
N SER A 97 -5.12 2.54 0.66
CA SER A 97 -4.59 1.98 1.91
C SER A 97 -3.05 2.03 1.93
N LEU A 98 -2.36 1.60 0.87
CA LEU A 98 -0.90 1.69 0.79
C LEU A 98 -0.40 3.14 0.97
N SER A 99 -1.02 4.11 0.31
CA SER A 99 -0.68 5.54 0.44
C SER A 99 -0.90 6.05 1.87
N LEU A 100 -2.01 5.67 2.52
CA LEU A 100 -2.28 6.02 3.91
C LEU A 100 -1.29 5.34 4.87
N ALA A 101 -0.90 4.10 4.61
CA ALA A 101 0.12 3.39 5.38
C ALA A 101 1.47 4.12 5.32
N ILE A 102 1.85 4.64 4.14
CA ILE A 102 3.06 5.46 3.98
C ILE A 102 2.91 6.80 4.73
N ALA A 103 1.76 7.48 4.60
CA ALA A 103 1.49 8.75 5.29
C ALA A 103 1.57 8.63 6.82
N ARG A 104 1.19 7.46 7.37
CA ARG A 104 1.20 7.16 8.81
C ARG A 104 2.61 7.08 9.40
N ILE A 105 3.63 6.76 8.61
CA ILE A 105 5.02 6.66 9.08
C ILE A 105 5.53 8.04 9.49
N PHE A 106 5.03 9.11 8.86
CA PHE A 106 5.44 10.46 9.16
C PHE A 106 4.67 11.07 10.34
N ASN A 107 5.41 11.80 11.18
CA ASN A 107 4.83 12.52 12.31
C ASN A 107 3.75 13.52 11.84
N PRO A 108 2.69 13.70 12.64
CA PRO A 108 1.66 14.70 12.37
C PRO A 108 2.28 16.10 12.30
N GLY A 109 1.77 16.94 11.39
CA GLY A 109 2.23 18.32 11.21
C GLY A 109 3.36 18.52 10.19
N THR A 110 4.02 17.45 9.73
CA THR A 110 5.04 17.58 8.68
C THR A 110 4.40 17.88 7.31
N ARG A 111 5.03 18.79 6.52
CA ARG A 111 4.57 19.10 5.15
C ARG A 111 4.50 17.85 4.27
N VAL A 112 5.44 16.92 4.44
CA VAL A 112 5.47 15.63 3.74
C VAL A 112 4.18 14.84 3.95
N ARG A 113 3.71 14.74 5.19
CA ARG A 113 2.48 14.02 5.50
C ARG A 113 1.27 14.66 4.83
N GLN A 114 1.21 15.99 4.77
CA GLN A 114 0.14 16.70 4.05
C GLN A 114 0.17 16.37 2.55
N TRP A 115 1.34 16.33 1.92
CA TRP A 115 1.49 15.91 0.53
C TRP A 115 1.04 14.47 0.29
N LEU A 116 1.39 13.53 1.18
CA LEU A 116 0.96 12.13 1.07
C LEU A 116 -0.56 11.97 1.27
N LEU A 117 -1.17 12.75 2.15
CA LEU A 117 -2.62 12.78 2.29
C LEU A 117 -3.31 13.39 1.05
N ALA A 118 -2.71 14.43 0.45
CA ALA A 118 -3.18 14.99 -0.81
C ALA A 118 -3.06 13.97 -1.95
N LEU A 119 -1.97 13.18 -1.99
CA LEU A 119 -1.80 12.07 -2.92
C LEU A 119 -2.91 11.02 -2.75
N THR A 120 -3.21 10.60 -1.52
CA THR A 120 -4.35 9.70 -1.25
C THR A 120 -5.67 10.30 -1.75
N GLY A 121 -5.92 11.59 -1.48
CA GLY A 121 -7.10 12.28 -1.99
C GLY A 121 -7.17 12.27 -3.53
N SER A 122 -6.04 12.44 -4.21
CA SER A 122 -5.96 12.35 -5.66
C SER A 122 -6.30 10.95 -6.19
N PHE A 123 -5.92 9.88 -5.48
CA PHE A 123 -6.30 8.51 -5.86
C PHE A 123 -7.80 8.27 -5.71
N VAL A 124 -8.41 8.76 -4.64
CA VAL A 124 -9.88 8.68 -4.47
C VAL A 124 -10.59 9.46 -5.59
N ALA A 125 -10.10 10.66 -5.92
CA ALA A 125 -10.67 11.46 -7.00
C ALA A 125 -10.52 10.79 -8.37
N ALA A 126 -9.36 10.19 -8.66
CA ALA A 126 -9.13 9.43 -9.88
C ALA A 126 -10.06 8.21 -9.97
N TYR A 127 -10.21 7.45 -8.87
CA TYR A 127 -11.16 6.35 -8.78
C TYR A 127 -12.60 6.80 -9.09
N VAL A 128 -13.08 7.86 -8.42
CA VAL A 128 -14.43 8.40 -8.68
C VAL A 128 -14.57 8.85 -10.14
N THR A 129 -13.54 9.48 -10.70
CA THR A 129 -13.52 9.91 -12.10
C THR A 129 -13.63 8.71 -13.05
N VAL A 130 -12.89 7.63 -12.81
CA VAL A 130 -12.94 6.40 -13.62
C VAL A 130 -14.31 5.72 -13.52
N CYS A 131 -14.88 5.64 -12.32
CA CYS A 131 -16.22 5.10 -12.10
C CYS A 131 -17.29 5.93 -12.83
N LEU A 132 -17.25 7.25 -12.71
CA LEU A 132 -18.16 8.16 -13.39
C LEU A 132 -17.99 8.07 -14.91
N LEU A 133 -16.76 8.11 -15.42
CA LEU A 133 -16.48 7.99 -16.85
C LEU A 133 -17.02 6.67 -17.39
N THR A 134 -16.73 5.55 -16.71
CA THR A 134 -17.23 4.22 -17.10
C THR A 134 -18.76 4.19 -17.09
N GLY A 135 -19.39 4.71 -16.04
CA GLY A 135 -20.84 4.85 -15.93
C GLY A 135 -21.44 5.62 -17.10
N LEU A 136 -20.93 6.83 -17.35
CA LEU A 136 -21.45 7.75 -18.37
C LEU A 136 -21.20 7.27 -19.80
N THR A 137 -20.04 6.67 -20.09
CA THR A 137 -19.72 6.19 -21.45
C THR A 137 -20.55 5.01 -21.89
N CYS A 138 -21.09 4.27 -20.94
CA CYS A 138 -21.81 3.02 -21.19
C CYS A 138 -23.31 3.12 -20.86
N ALA A 139 -23.77 4.21 -20.22
CA ALA A 139 -25.18 4.43 -19.94
C ALA A 139 -25.98 5.08 -21.08
N SER A 140 -25.40 5.30 -22.27
CA SER A 140 -25.99 6.18 -23.29
C SER A 140 -27.08 5.57 -24.19
N GLY A 141 -27.86 4.60 -23.71
CA GLY A 141 -29.05 4.09 -24.41
C GLY A 141 -30.31 4.83 -23.97
N ALA A 142 -31.17 5.24 -24.90
CA ALA A 142 -32.38 6.03 -24.63
C ALA A 142 -33.47 5.29 -23.81
N ASP A 143 -33.34 3.98 -23.64
CA ASP A 143 -34.31 3.12 -22.94
C ASP A 143 -33.82 2.73 -21.53
N TRP A 144 -33.74 3.70 -20.61
CA TRP A 144 -33.39 3.42 -19.21
C TRP A 144 -34.63 3.02 -18.41
N PRO A 145 -34.89 1.70 -18.26
CA PRO A 145 -34.88 1.12 -16.91
C PRO A 145 -34.25 -0.28 -16.84
N LYS A 146 -33.65 -0.78 -17.93
CA LYS A 146 -32.97 -2.08 -17.92
C LYS A 146 -31.47 -1.82 -17.70
N PHE A 147 -30.97 -2.17 -16.51
CA PHE A 147 -29.53 -2.17 -16.14
C PHE A 147 -28.74 -3.19 -16.99
N GLN A 148 -28.84 -3.12 -18.31
CA GLN A 148 -28.14 -3.99 -19.25
C GLN A 148 -26.89 -3.24 -19.75
N PHE A 149 -25.80 -3.46 -19.04
CA PHE A 149 -24.50 -2.86 -19.31
C PHE A 149 -23.66 -3.77 -20.23
N ASP A 150 -24.02 -3.86 -21.51
CA ASP A 150 -23.20 -4.61 -22.47
C ASP A 150 -22.05 -3.73 -22.97
N TYR A 151 -20.80 -4.20 -22.76
CA TYR A 151 -19.56 -3.51 -23.12
C TYR A 151 -19.51 -3.14 -24.61
N ARG A 152 -20.29 -3.82 -25.45
CA ARG A 152 -20.45 -3.51 -26.88
C ARG A 152 -21.11 -2.15 -27.13
N TRP A 153 -21.88 -1.64 -26.17
CA TRP A 153 -22.63 -0.38 -26.28
C TRP A 153 -21.95 0.79 -25.58
N CYS A 154 -20.81 0.54 -24.93
CA CYS A 154 -19.95 1.62 -24.46
C CYS A 154 -19.41 2.38 -25.66
N LYS A 155 -19.45 3.73 -25.61
CA LYS A 155 -18.90 4.58 -26.66
C LYS A 155 -17.44 4.22 -26.92
N THR A 156 -17.18 3.68 -28.11
CA THR A 156 -15.83 3.40 -28.60
C THR A 156 -15.24 4.67 -29.21
N GLY A 157 -13.95 4.88 -28.99
CA GLY A 157 -13.19 5.98 -29.60
C GLY A 157 -12.70 5.63 -31.00
N LEU A 158 -11.90 6.52 -31.59
CA LEU A 158 -11.17 6.24 -32.83
C LEU A 158 -10.37 4.94 -32.69
N GLY A 159 -10.55 4.00 -33.63
CA GLY A 159 -9.89 2.70 -33.60
C GLY A 159 -10.60 1.60 -32.81
N GLY A 160 -11.83 1.84 -32.33
CA GLY A 160 -12.66 0.81 -31.68
C GLY A 160 -12.28 0.53 -30.22
N TYR A 161 -11.37 1.31 -29.63
CA TYR A 161 -10.95 1.17 -28.24
C TYR A 161 -11.94 1.83 -27.26
N TYR A 162 -12.07 1.25 -26.06
CA TYR A 162 -12.86 1.80 -24.97
C TYR A 162 -12.13 2.98 -24.31
N ILE A 163 -12.67 4.19 -24.46
CA ILE A 163 -12.05 5.42 -23.93
C ILE A 163 -11.89 5.35 -22.41
N SER A 164 -12.92 4.88 -21.69
CA SER A 164 -12.89 4.73 -20.23
C SER A 164 -11.78 3.78 -19.78
N GLY A 165 -11.61 2.68 -20.49
CA GLY A 165 -10.55 1.71 -20.21
C GLY A 165 -9.15 2.28 -20.41
N LEU A 166 -8.92 3.04 -21.50
CA LEU A 166 -7.64 3.69 -21.76
C LEU A 166 -7.31 4.72 -20.65
N VAL A 167 -8.27 5.56 -20.29
CA VAL A 167 -8.11 6.55 -19.22
C VAL A 167 -7.82 5.87 -17.88
N SER A 168 -8.53 4.78 -17.57
CA SER A 168 -8.29 3.99 -16.35
C SER A 168 -6.86 3.48 -16.28
N ILE A 169 -6.34 2.91 -17.36
CA ILE A 169 -4.95 2.43 -17.40
C ILE A 169 -3.95 3.55 -17.20
N CYS A 170 -4.16 4.69 -17.86
CA CYS A 170 -3.27 5.84 -17.67
C CYS A 170 -3.24 6.24 -16.20
N PHE A 171 -4.40 6.32 -15.54
CA PHE A 171 -4.47 6.59 -14.11
C PHE A 171 -3.82 5.49 -13.26
N ASP A 172 -3.97 4.22 -13.64
CA ASP A 172 -3.34 3.09 -12.94
C ASP A 172 -1.82 3.20 -12.99
N PHE A 173 -1.25 3.45 -14.17
CA PHE A 173 0.20 3.65 -14.32
C PHE A 173 0.71 4.86 -13.57
N ILE A 174 0.00 5.99 -13.66
CA ILE A 174 0.37 7.22 -12.93
C ILE A 174 0.35 6.96 -11.42
N ALA A 175 -0.68 6.27 -10.91
CA ALA A 175 -0.78 5.95 -9.49
C ALA A 175 0.37 5.04 -9.03
N ASP A 176 0.72 4.01 -9.80
CA ASP A 176 1.83 3.11 -9.48
C ASP A 176 3.18 3.84 -9.54
N ILE A 177 3.41 4.69 -10.55
CA ILE A 177 4.61 5.54 -10.64
C ILE A 177 4.71 6.46 -9.43
N LEU A 178 3.62 7.13 -9.04
CA LEU A 178 3.61 8.00 -7.86
C LEU A 178 3.90 7.22 -6.58
N LEU A 179 3.32 6.02 -6.41
CA LEU A 179 3.59 5.14 -5.26
C LEU A 179 5.04 4.64 -5.22
N VAL A 180 5.72 4.51 -6.37
CA VAL A 180 7.15 4.16 -6.45
C VAL A 180 8.04 5.39 -6.18
N VAL A 181 7.74 6.52 -6.81
CA VAL A 181 8.58 7.71 -6.82
C VAL A 181 8.50 8.46 -5.48
N CYS A 182 7.32 8.57 -4.87
CA CYS A 182 7.14 9.26 -3.59
C CYS A 182 8.04 8.73 -2.47
N PRO A 183 8.05 7.41 -2.15
CA PRO A 183 8.97 6.86 -1.14
C PRO A 183 10.45 7.06 -1.51
N LEU A 184 10.80 6.97 -2.79
CA LEU A 184 12.17 7.13 -3.26
C LEU A 184 12.69 8.58 -3.07
N ILE A 185 11.92 9.58 -3.47
CA ILE A 185 12.25 11.00 -3.26
C ILE A 185 12.45 11.28 -1.77
N LEU A 186 11.59 10.70 -0.94
CA LEU A 186 11.64 10.89 0.49
C LEU A 186 12.89 10.24 1.12
N LEU A 187 13.29 9.06 0.64
CA LEU A 187 14.54 8.41 1.04
C LEU A 187 15.76 9.28 0.72
N TRP A 188 15.75 9.95 -0.44
CA TRP A 188 16.86 10.79 -0.90
C TRP A 188 16.93 12.13 -0.16
N ARG A 189 15.78 12.69 0.22
CA ARG A 189 15.70 14.01 0.88
C ARG A 189 15.98 13.96 2.38
N VAL A 190 15.68 12.85 3.04
CA VAL A 190 15.71 12.77 4.51
C VAL A 190 16.77 11.77 4.95
N ASN A 191 17.67 12.19 5.85
CA ASN A 191 18.62 11.31 6.51
C ASN A 191 17.89 10.43 7.54
N LEU A 192 17.12 9.47 7.04
CA LEU A 192 16.33 8.56 7.88
C LEU A 192 17.25 7.52 8.53
N PRO A 193 16.98 7.10 9.77
CA PRO A 193 17.63 5.97 10.42
C PRO A 193 17.41 4.67 9.62
N THR A 194 18.33 3.72 9.76
CA THR A 194 18.41 2.49 8.93
C THR A 194 17.12 1.68 8.89
N ILE A 195 16.34 1.66 9.98
CA ILE A 195 15.07 0.93 10.06
C ILE A 195 14.00 1.54 9.13
N GLU A 196 13.92 2.88 9.09
CA GLU A 196 12.97 3.59 8.23
C GLU A 196 13.35 3.45 6.75
N ARG A 197 14.65 3.41 6.44
CA ARG A 197 15.15 3.12 5.08
C ARG A 197 14.71 1.75 4.58
N SER A 198 14.76 0.72 5.43
CA SER A 198 14.33 -0.63 5.07
C SER A 198 12.84 -0.69 4.71
N LEU A 199 11.99 0.01 5.47
CA LEU A 199 10.56 0.08 5.21
C LEU A 199 10.28 0.73 3.84
N VAL A 200 10.96 1.83 3.54
CA VAL A 200 10.83 2.52 2.25
C VAL A 200 11.27 1.62 1.09
N LEU A 201 12.34 0.85 1.26
CA LEU A 201 12.79 -0.11 0.24
C LEU A 201 11.77 -1.24 0.01
N VAL A 202 11.15 -1.74 1.08
CA VAL A 202 10.07 -2.73 1.00
C VAL A 202 8.85 -2.15 0.30
N ALA A 203 8.46 -0.91 0.58
CA ALA A 203 7.35 -0.24 -0.09
C ALA A 203 7.63 -0.05 -1.60
N PHE A 204 8.88 0.26 -1.94
CA PHE A 204 9.33 0.38 -3.33
C PHE A 204 9.25 -0.95 -4.08
N SER A 205 9.77 -2.05 -3.51
CA SER A 205 9.71 -3.37 -4.16
C SER A 205 8.26 -3.86 -4.32
N ALA A 206 7.43 -3.63 -3.30
CA ALA A 206 5.99 -3.83 -3.35
C ALA A 206 5.34 -3.13 -4.54
N SER A 207 5.63 -1.83 -4.72
CA SER A 207 5.02 -1.00 -5.77
C SER A 207 5.50 -1.38 -7.17
N ILE A 208 6.73 -1.89 -7.31
CA ILE A 208 7.20 -2.48 -8.58
C ILE A 208 6.38 -3.72 -8.92
N PHE A 209 6.10 -4.58 -7.94
CA PHE A 209 5.35 -5.81 -8.18
C PHE A 209 3.91 -5.54 -8.63
N THR A 210 3.24 -4.52 -8.06
CA THR A 210 1.91 -4.09 -8.54
C THR A 210 1.96 -3.49 -9.93
N ALA A 211 2.98 -2.68 -10.24
CA ALA A 211 3.17 -2.12 -11.58
C ALA A 211 3.38 -3.21 -12.63
N LEU A 212 4.19 -4.24 -12.33
CA LEU A 212 4.38 -5.38 -13.23
C LEU A 212 3.07 -6.15 -13.45
N ALA A 213 2.29 -6.39 -12.39
CA ALA A 213 0.97 -7.02 -12.51
C ALA A 213 0.02 -6.19 -13.39
N ALA A 214 0.02 -4.86 -13.24
CA ALA A 214 -0.75 -3.95 -14.07
C ALA A 214 -0.31 -3.97 -15.55
N VAL A 215 0.99 -4.01 -15.83
CA VAL A 215 1.52 -4.16 -17.20
C VAL A 215 1.01 -5.46 -17.83
N VAL A 216 1.12 -6.59 -17.11
CA VAL A 216 0.65 -7.89 -17.59
C VAL A 216 -0.85 -7.85 -17.88
N PHE A 217 -1.64 -7.26 -16.99
CA PHE A 217 -3.07 -7.06 -17.22
C PHE A 217 -3.35 -6.22 -18.46
N CYS A 218 -2.64 -5.10 -18.65
CA CYS A 218 -2.77 -4.24 -19.82
C CYS A 218 -2.46 -4.99 -21.13
N ILE A 219 -1.40 -5.81 -21.13
CA ILE A 219 -1.03 -6.63 -22.29
C ILE A 219 -2.14 -7.62 -22.63
N PHE A 220 -2.70 -8.32 -21.65
CA PHE A 220 -3.79 -9.27 -21.90
C PHE A 220 -5.09 -8.59 -22.34
N TRP A 221 -5.36 -7.38 -21.84
CA TRP A 221 -6.61 -6.68 -22.15
C TRP A 221 -6.59 -5.98 -23.52
N TYR A 222 -5.51 -5.25 -23.82
CA TYR A 222 -5.40 -4.39 -25.01
C TYR A 222 -4.47 -4.96 -26.08
N GLY A 223 -3.71 -6.01 -25.77
CA GLY A 223 -2.91 -6.70 -26.75
C GLY A 223 -3.79 -7.27 -27.86
N THR A 224 -3.41 -7.03 -29.11
CA THR A 224 -4.06 -7.57 -30.31
C THR A 224 -3.67 -9.04 -30.59
N PHE A 225 -3.19 -9.75 -29.57
CA PHE A 225 -2.71 -11.12 -29.72
C PHE A 225 -3.90 -12.08 -29.85
N ASP A 226 -3.90 -12.91 -30.89
CA ASP A 226 -4.82 -14.05 -31.01
C ASP A 226 -4.41 -15.15 -30.03
N VAL A 227 -4.83 -14.96 -28.79
CA VAL A 227 -4.57 -15.82 -27.63
C VAL A 227 -5.32 -17.17 -27.74
N GLY A 228 -6.27 -17.29 -28.66
CA GLY A 228 -7.09 -18.49 -28.88
C GLY A 228 -8.47 -18.40 -28.23
N PRO A 229 -9.24 -19.51 -28.24
CA PRO A 229 -10.63 -19.53 -27.75
C PRO A 229 -10.76 -19.20 -26.25
N ASP A 230 -9.70 -19.43 -25.47
CA ASP A 230 -9.68 -19.24 -24.01
C ASP A 230 -9.30 -17.82 -23.56
N ARG A 231 -9.30 -16.83 -24.46
CA ARG A 231 -8.96 -15.42 -24.16
C ARG A 231 -9.73 -14.86 -22.95
N ARG A 232 -11.02 -15.21 -22.81
CA ARG A 232 -11.87 -14.72 -21.71
C ARG A 232 -11.40 -15.18 -20.33
N ILE A 233 -10.90 -16.41 -20.23
CA ILE A 233 -10.38 -16.97 -18.97
C ILE A 233 -9.10 -16.22 -18.59
N LEU A 234 -8.21 -16.02 -19.57
CA LEU A 234 -6.92 -15.36 -19.34
C LEU A 234 -7.11 -13.90 -18.90
N MET A 235 -8.03 -13.18 -19.54
CA MET A 235 -8.39 -11.81 -19.13
C MET A 235 -8.97 -11.77 -17.71
N ALA A 236 -9.93 -12.65 -17.40
CA ALA A 236 -10.51 -12.73 -16.06
C ALA A 236 -9.44 -13.13 -15.02
N GLY A 237 -8.63 -14.13 -15.33
CA GLY A 237 -7.54 -14.59 -14.46
C GLY A 237 -6.50 -13.50 -14.20
N ALA A 238 -6.11 -12.73 -15.22
CA ALA A 238 -5.21 -11.59 -15.05
C ALA A 238 -5.81 -10.52 -14.12
N ALA A 239 -7.11 -10.22 -14.25
CA ALA A 239 -7.80 -9.29 -13.35
C ALA A 239 -7.79 -9.78 -11.90
N HIS A 240 -8.08 -11.07 -11.66
CA HIS A 240 -8.02 -11.68 -10.33
C HIS A 240 -6.61 -11.68 -9.75
N ILE A 241 -5.59 -12.01 -10.56
CA ILE A 241 -4.19 -11.95 -10.14
C ILE A 241 -3.83 -10.53 -9.72
N GLN A 242 -4.12 -9.52 -10.54
CA GLN A 242 -3.79 -8.15 -10.21
C GLN A 242 -4.50 -7.65 -8.95
N ALA A 243 -5.79 -7.95 -8.78
CA ALA A 243 -6.53 -7.58 -7.56
C ALA A 243 -5.92 -8.22 -6.31
N ALA A 244 -5.69 -9.54 -6.33
CA ALA A 244 -5.14 -10.26 -5.19
C ALA A 244 -3.69 -9.84 -4.89
N VAL A 245 -2.87 -9.62 -5.92
CA VAL A 245 -1.50 -9.08 -5.78
C VAL A 245 -1.52 -7.69 -5.15
N SER A 246 -2.42 -6.81 -5.59
CA SER A 246 -2.55 -5.45 -5.02
C SER A 246 -2.88 -5.49 -3.54
N LEU A 247 -3.77 -6.40 -3.13
CA LEU A 247 -4.14 -6.58 -1.72
C LEU A 247 -3.00 -7.19 -0.90
N ILE A 248 -2.32 -8.23 -1.39
CA ILE A 248 -1.13 -8.81 -0.74
C ILE A 248 -0.07 -7.75 -0.51
N VAL A 249 0.26 -6.98 -1.56
CA VAL A 249 1.25 -5.91 -1.51
C VAL A 249 0.87 -4.82 -0.51
N CYS A 250 -0.39 -4.41 -0.51
CA CYS A 250 -0.90 -3.43 0.45
C CYS A 250 -0.70 -3.88 1.91
N ASN A 251 -0.79 -5.18 2.19
CA ASN A 251 -0.61 -5.73 3.54
C ASN A 251 0.85 -6.07 3.88
N PHE A 252 1.71 -6.21 2.86
CA PHE A 252 3.08 -6.67 3.00
C PHE A 252 3.90 -5.76 3.92
N LEU A 253 3.75 -4.44 3.80
CA LEU A 253 4.45 -3.45 4.61
C LEU A 253 4.19 -3.65 6.12
N VAL A 254 2.93 -3.86 6.51
CA VAL A 254 2.55 -4.06 7.92
C VAL A 254 3.00 -5.44 8.42
N ASN A 255 2.81 -6.47 7.60
CA ASN A 255 3.15 -7.84 7.97
C ASN A 255 4.67 -8.01 8.13
N ILE A 256 5.49 -7.47 7.23
CA ILE A 256 6.96 -7.48 7.38
C ILE A 256 7.39 -6.77 8.65
N MET A 257 6.87 -5.56 8.90
CA MET A 257 7.24 -4.83 10.12
C MET A 257 6.88 -5.62 11.39
N TYR A 258 5.76 -6.32 11.38
CA TYR A 258 5.34 -7.15 12.50
C TYR A 258 6.27 -8.35 12.68
N VAL A 259 6.51 -9.13 11.62
CA VAL A 259 7.42 -10.29 11.66
C VAL A 259 8.81 -9.86 12.10
N TRP A 260 9.34 -8.76 11.53
CA TRP A 260 10.62 -8.19 11.92
C TRP A 260 10.69 -7.89 13.43
N ARG A 261 9.67 -7.22 13.99
CA ARG A 261 9.61 -6.91 15.42
C ARG A 261 9.55 -8.16 16.28
N CYS A 262 8.78 -9.17 15.87
CA CYS A 262 8.69 -10.45 16.58
C CYS A 262 10.03 -11.19 16.59
N CYS A 263 10.70 -11.28 15.44
CA CYS A 263 12.03 -11.87 15.32
C CYS A 263 13.06 -11.12 16.18
N CYS A 264 13.06 -9.79 16.14
CA CYS A 264 13.96 -9.00 16.99
C CYS A 264 13.70 -9.21 18.48
N ARG A 265 12.45 -9.34 18.91
CA ARG A 265 12.10 -9.60 20.32
C ARG A 265 12.58 -10.98 20.77
N SER A 266 12.38 -12.00 19.95
CA SER A 266 12.87 -13.36 20.22
C SER A 266 14.39 -13.41 20.35
N ARG A 267 15.13 -12.72 19.46
CA ARG A 267 16.60 -12.64 19.54
C ARG A 267 17.10 -11.95 20.81
N ARG A 268 16.39 -10.92 21.30
CA ARG A 268 16.74 -10.25 22.56
C ARG A 268 16.49 -11.16 23.78
N ALA A 269 15.38 -11.90 23.79
CA ALA A 269 15.09 -12.86 24.85
C ALA A 269 16.15 -13.98 24.91
N ALA A 270 16.60 -14.49 23.76
CA ALA A 270 17.66 -15.50 23.70
C ALA A 270 19.01 -14.98 24.22
N ASN A 271 19.36 -13.71 23.96
CA ASN A 271 20.61 -13.12 24.47
C ASN A 271 20.57 -12.76 25.95
N GLN A 272 19.38 -12.68 26.57
CA GLN A 272 19.22 -12.38 28.00
C GLN A 272 19.24 -13.64 28.88
N GLN A 273 19.43 -14.84 28.30
CA GLN A 273 19.55 -16.05 29.08
C GLN A 273 20.84 -15.95 29.93
N PRO A 274 20.73 -15.97 31.28
CA PRO A 274 21.86 -15.76 32.16
C PRO A 274 22.94 -16.78 31.84
N SER A 275 24.19 -16.33 31.66
CA SER A 275 25.33 -17.23 31.71
C SER A 275 25.19 -18.09 32.96
N PRO A 276 25.27 -19.43 32.86
CA PRO A 276 25.23 -20.28 34.04
C PRO A 276 26.37 -19.80 34.93
N SER A 277 25.98 -19.18 36.04
CA SER A 277 26.88 -18.84 37.13
C SER A 277 27.70 -20.08 37.41
N ALA A 278 29.01 -19.96 37.18
CA ALA A 278 29.98 -20.98 37.48
C ALA A 278 29.62 -21.57 38.85
N GLU A 279 29.37 -22.88 38.86
CA GLU A 279 29.25 -23.65 40.08
C GLU A 279 30.42 -23.26 40.98
N GLU A 280 30.09 -22.76 42.16
CA GLU A 280 31.02 -22.61 43.27
C GLU A 280 31.57 -23.99 43.61
N GLU A 281 32.71 -24.30 43.00
CA GLU A 281 33.60 -25.34 43.48
C GLU A 281 34.32 -24.80 44.73
N GLY A 282 34.02 -25.37 45.90
CA GLY A 282 34.99 -25.42 46.99
C GLY A 282 34.58 -24.85 48.36
N SER A 283 34.05 -25.74 49.19
CA SER A 283 34.70 -26.17 50.44
C SER A 283 34.97 -25.17 51.59
N SER A 284 34.36 -25.52 52.73
CA SER A 284 34.90 -25.49 54.10
C SER A 284 34.79 -24.21 54.97
N THR A 285 33.85 -24.31 55.93
CA THR A 285 33.96 -24.02 57.38
C THR A 285 34.34 -22.60 57.84
N VAL A 286 33.42 -21.93 58.54
CA VAL A 286 33.56 -21.37 59.92
C VAL A 286 32.25 -20.64 60.28
N PRO A 287 31.61 -20.90 61.44
CA PRO A 287 30.47 -20.11 61.90
C PRO A 287 30.99 -18.88 62.66
N ARG A 288 30.76 -17.68 62.10
CA ARG A 288 30.93 -16.43 62.85
C ARG A 288 29.66 -15.60 62.75
N ILE A 289 29.01 -15.49 63.90
CA ILE A 289 27.92 -14.58 64.23
C ILE A 289 28.34 -13.15 63.84
N GLN A 290 27.57 -12.50 62.97
CA GLN A 290 27.42 -11.04 62.99
C GLN A 290 26.20 -10.57 62.16
N THR A 291 25.33 -9.88 62.90
CA THR A 291 24.52 -8.71 62.54
C THR A 291 23.68 -8.73 61.25
N LEU A 292 22.38 -8.72 61.50
CA LEU A 292 21.28 -8.44 60.57
C LEU A 292 21.40 -6.99 60.03
N GLU A 293 22.13 -6.79 58.94
CA GLU A 293 21.97 -5.59 58.10
C GLU A 293 21.04 -5.89 56.91
N LEU A 294 20.06 -5.01 56.76
CA LEU A 294 19.01 -5.04 55.76
C LEU A 294 19.63 -4.84 54.36
N PRO A 295 19.30 -5.65 53.33
CA PRO A 295 19.92 -5.49 52.02
C PRO A 295 19.45 -4.21 51.34
N GLU A 296 20.41 -3.35 51.02
CA GLU A 296 20.25 -2.20 50.16
C GLU A 296 19.80 -2.65 48.77
N ARG A 297 18.68 -2.07 48.35
CA ARG A 297 17.96 -2.32 47.11
C ARG A 297 18.87 -1.98 45.92
N GLY A 298 19.27 -3.00 45.16
CA GLY A 298 20.05 -2.82 43.93
C GLY A 298 19.37 -1.91 42.90
N PRO A 299 20.12 -1.38 41.92
CA PRO A 299 19.65 -0.35 41.01
C PRO A 299 18.56 -0.90 40.08
N GLU A 300 17.31 -0.58 40.38
CA GLU A 300 16.23 -0.59 39.40
C GLU A 300 16.61 0.36 38.26
N PHE A 301 16.88 -0.19 37.07
CA PHE A 301 16.93 0.62 35.85
C PHE A 301 15.52 1.09 35.51
N HIS A 302 15.12 2.18 36.17
CA HIS A 302 13.95 2.96 35.86
C HIS A 302 14.14 3.54 34.44
N CYS A 303 13.48 2.96 33.45
CA CYS A 303 13.32 3.63 32.16
C CYS A 303 12.40 4.84 32.38
N THR A 304 12.99 5.98 32.71
CA THR A 304 12.33 7.28 32.70
C THR A 304 11.94 7.58 31.26
N PHE A 305 10.68 7.35 30.92
CA PHE A 305 10.05 8.08 29.83
C PHE A 305 10.17 9.55 30.20
N THR A 306 10.92 10.32 29.41
CA THR A 306 10.86 11.78 29.48
C THR A 306 9.40 12.18 29.31
N PRO A 307 8.74 12.77 30.33
CA PRO A 307 7.49 13.44 30.09
C PRO A 307 7.80 14.55 29.07
N ILE A 308 7.05 14.55 27.98
CA ILE A 308 6.97 15.70 27.10
C ILE A 308 6.52 16.84 28.00
N SER A 309 7.41 17.79 28.23
CA SER A 309 7.09 19.03 28.92
C SER A 309 5.93 19.68 28.18
N ASP A 310 4.77 19.69 28.84
CA ASP A 310 3.67 20.57 28.48
C ASP A 310 4.22 21.99 28.54
N HIS A 311 4.45 22.55 27.35
CA HIS A 311 4.70 23.96 27.20
C HIS A 311 3.41 24.68 27.61
N SER A 312 3.35 25.13 28.86
CA SER A 312 2.32 25.99 29.38
C SER A 312 2.27 27.26 28.52
N PHE A 313 1.29 27.30 27.62
CA PHE A 313 0.92 28.52 26.93
C PHE A 313 0.29 29.45 27.96
N ASN A 314 1.08 30.41 28.40
CA ASN A 314 0.67 31.51 29.25
C ASN A 314 -0.30 32.41 28.45
N THR A 315 -1.60 32.16 28.58
CA THR A 315 -2.65 33.02 28.03
C THR A 315 -2.84 34.23 28.93
N ASN A 316 -2.01 35.26 28.71
CA ASN A 316 -2.37 36.61 29.13
C ASN A 316 -3.35 37.20 28.13
N SER A 317 -4.47 37.65 28.69
CA SER A 317 -5.59 38.30 28.05
C SER A 317 -5.17 39.60 27.34
N GLN A 318 -5.37 39.63 26.02
CA GLN A 318 -5.70 40.86 25.33
C GLN A 318 -6.97 40.62 24.52
N ALA A 319 -8.07 41.21 25.00
CA ALA A 319 -9.31 41.32 24.26
C ALA A 319 -9.05 42.12 22.98
N ARG A 320 -9.02 41.43 21.84
CA ARG A 320 -9.17 42.06 20.52
C ARG A 320 -10.57 41.80 20.02
N THR A 321 -11.29 42.89 19.86
CA THR A 321 -12.60 43.03 19.25
C THR A 321 -12.63 42.31 17.89
N PHE A 322 -13.51 41.34 17.76
CA PHE A 322 -13.77 40.62 16.52
C PHE A 322 -14.73 41.44 15.67
N THR A 323 -14.28 41.91 14.51
CA THR A 323 -15.15 42.35 13.41
C THR A 323 -15.47 41.16 12.50
N PRO A 324 -16.74 40.91 12.14
CA PRO A 324 -17.10 39.79 11.28
C PRO A 324 -16.65 40.07 9.84
N ILE A 325 -15.78 39.21 9.29
CA ILE A 325 -15.41 39.22 7.87
C ILE A 325 -16.43 38.38 7.12
N THR A 326 -17.15 39.04 6.22
CA THR A 326 -18.12 38.47 5.28
C THR A 326 -17.45 37.55 4.26
N THR A 327 -18.08 36.41 4.00
CA THR A 327 -17.62 35.25 3.22
C THR A 327 -17.69 35.42 1.70
N HIS A 328 -17.55 36.62 1.15
CA HIS A 328 -17.82 36.88 -0.28
C HIS A 328 -16.59 37.06 -1.19
N ASP A 329 -15.36 37.09 -0.66
CA ASP A 329 -14.16 37.45 -1.45
C ASP A 329 -13.14 36.32 -1.71
N PHE A 330 -13.46 35.06 -1.42
CA PHE A 330 -12.49 33.95 -1.58
C PHE A 330 -12.53 33.21 -2.93
N LEU A 331 -13.36 33.63 -3.89
CA LEU A 331 -13.58 32.89 -5.14
C LEU A 331 -13.08 33.56 -6.42
N THR A 332 -12.34 34.66 -6.35
CA THR A 332 -11.87 35.38 -7.55
C THR A 332 -10.44 35.85 -7.41
N THR A 333 -9.48 34.92 -7.44
CA THR A 333 -8.13 35.11 -8.05
C THR A 333 -7.19 33.98 -7.64
N ARG A 334 -7.13 32.93 -8.46
CA ARG A 334 -5.89 32.18 -8.80
C ARG A 334 -6.23 30.98 -9.67
N PRO A 335 -5.89 30.98 -10.97
CA PRO A 335 -5.94 29.75 -11.74
C PRO A 335 -4.85 28.81 -11.21
N LEU A 336 -5.26 27.66 -10.67
CA LEU A 336 -4.37 26.56 -10.31
C LEU A 336 -3.85 25.89 -11.59
N THR A 337 -2.77 26.43 -12.15
CA THR A 337 -1.99 25.73 -13.18
C THR A 337 -1.14 24.64 -12.51
N LEU A 338 -1.74 23.46 -12.34
CA LEU A 338 -1.15 22.29 -11.68
C LEU A 338 0.04 21.69 -12.46
N THR A 339 0.26 22.11 -13.70
CA THR A 339 1.33 21.65 -14.58
C THR A 339 2.67 22.37 -14.39
N SER A 340 2.69 23.64 -13.96
CA SER A 340 3.94 24.42 -13.84
C SER A 340 4.77 24.04 -12.61
N THR A 341 4.12 23.61 -11.53
CA THR A 341 4.80 23.15 -10.31
C THR A 341 5.46 21.78 -10.50
N PHE A 342 4.89 20.91 -11.34
CA PHE A 342 5.49 19.63 -11.68
C PHE A 342 6.72 19.81 -12.59
N GLU A 343 6.64 20.67 -13.61
CA GLU A 343 7.82 21.04 -14.41
C GLU A 343 8.91 21.70 -13.58
N SER A 344 8.57 22.62 -12.65
CA SER A 344 9.53 23.23 -11.74
C SER A 344 10.21 22.21 -10.82
N LEU A 345 9.50 21.15 -10.41
CA LEU A 345 10.07 20.08 -9.60
C LEU A 345 10.98 19.17 -10.42
N VAL A 346 10.59 18.80 -11.65
CA VAL A 346 11.41 17.99 -12.56
C VAL A 346 12.67 18.75 -13.00
N ARG A 347 12.55 20.06 -13.28
CA ARG A 347 13.67 20.91 -13.72
C ARG A 347 14.69 21.17 -12.59
N ARG A 348 14.27 21.12 -11.31
CA ARG A 348 15.19 21.15 -10.15
C ARG A 348 15.88 19.80 -9.86
N VAL A 349 15.44 18.71 -10.47
CA VAL A 349 16.04 17.37 -10.35
C VAL A 349 17.04 17.10 -11.48
N GLY A 350 17.12 17.98 -12.49
CA GLY A 350 18.16 17.99 -13.50
C GLY A 350 19.52 18.40 -12.92
N ILE A 351 20.28 17.41 -12.46
CA ILE A 351 21.75 17.29 -12.51
C ILE A 351 22.50 18.63 -12.52
N GLU A 352 22.69 19.23 -11.35
CA GLU A 352 23.84 20.10 -11.12
C GLU A 352 25.07 19.21 -10.94
N ASN A 353 25.96 19.23 -11.93
CA ASN A 353 27.28 18.62 -11.91
C ASN A 353 28.04 19.04 -10.65
N THR A 354 28.12 18.16 -9.65
CA THR A 354 29.07 18.30 -8.54
C THR A 354 30.24 17.35 -8.78
N PRO A 355 31.49 17.86 -8.83
CA PRO A 355 32.65 17.03 -9.12
C PRO A 355 32.92 16.06 -7.96
N PHE A 356 32.98 14.78 -8.30
CA PHE A 356 33.22 13.66 -7.41
C PHE A 356 34.63 13.75 -6.81
N ARG A 357 34.75 14.10 -5.52
CA ARG A 357 36.03 14.15 -4.81
C ARG A 357 36.40 12.74 -4.35
N ILE A 358 37.25 12.05 -5.12
CA ILE A 358 37.82 10.75 -4.77
C ILE A 358 38.71 10.90 -3.54
N ARG A 359 38.33 10.24 -2.44
CA ARG A 359 39.13 10.12 -1.22
C ARG A 359 40.18 9.03 -1.45
N LYS A 360 41.44 9.41 -1.68
CA LYS A 360 42.57 8.46 -1.72
C LYS A 360 42.73 7.82 -0.33
N HIS A 361 42.57 6.50 -0.25
CA HIS A 361 43.06 5.70 0.87
C HIS A 361 44.53 5.37 0.65
N SER A 362 45.37 5.73 1.61
CA SER A 362 46.79 5.36 1.68
C SER A 362 46.90 3.87 2.00
N ILE A 363 47.62 3.13 1.16
CA ILE A 363 48.00 1.73 1.41
C ILE A 363 49.38 1.76 2.08
N GLU A 364 49.46 1.33 3.33
CA GLU A 364 50.73 1.06 4.01
C GLU A 364 51.26 -0.32 3.59
N CYS A 365 52.44 -0.33 2.96
CA CYS A 365 53.21 -1.54 2.68
C CYS A 365 54.02 -1.94 3.92
N ILE A 366 53.78 -3.14 4.43
CA ILE A 366 54.66 -3.81 5.40
C ILE A 366 55.86 -4.37 4.64
N ARG A 367 57.06 -3.95 5.05
CA ARG A 367 58.37 -4.33 4.53
C ARG A 367 58.90 -5.52 5.32
N SER A 368 59.05 -6.67 4.70
CA SER A 368 59.85 -7.78 5.21
C SER A 368 61.32 -7.54 4.89
N VAL A 369 62.21 -7.76 5.86
CA VAL A 369 63.68 -7.72 5.72
C VAL A 369 64.24 -8.89 6.56
N PRO A 370 65.45 -9.36 6.24
CA PRO A 370 65.76 -10.49 5.36
C PRO A 370 65.79 -11.84 6.07
#